data_AF-A0A068N1E0-F1
#
_entry.id   AF-A0A068N1E0-F1
#
_cell.length_a   1.000
_cell.length_b   1.000
_cell.length_c   1.000
_cell.angle_alpha   90.00
_cell.angle_beta   90.00
_cell.angle_gamma   90.00
#
_symmetry.space_group_name_H-M   'P 1'
#
loop_
_entity.id
_entity.type
_entity.pdbx_description
1 polymer ?
#
loop_
_entity_poly.entity_id
_entity_poly.type
_entity_poly.pdbx_seq_one_letter_code
_entity_poly.pdbx_strand_id
1 'polypeptide(L)'
;MDLLLSTLVSFINIYLVLLFIRILLSWFQTAEWAGNIMGFLSPVTDPYLNIFRSFIPPLGGIDFSPILAIFALQFLQQALSSVAVPYGGF
;
A
#
# COMPACT_ATOMS: atom_id res chain seq x y z
N MET A 1 -14.33 -8.06 19.61
CA MET A 1 -13.80 -6.89 18.89
C MET A 1 -12.42 -7.18 18.30
N ASP A 2 -11.68 -8.11 18.88
CA ASP A 2 -10.26 -8.34 18.57
C ASP A 2 -10.06 -9.02 17.23
N LEU A 3 -10.99 -9.90 16.85
CA LEU A 3 -10.98 -10.54 15.52
C LEU A 3 -11.18 -9.51 14.38
N LEU A 4 -11.98 -8.47 14.61
CA LEU A 4 -12.16 -7.40 13.62
C LEU A 4 -10.90 -6.53 13.52
N LEU A 5 -10.28 -6.20 14.65
CA LEU A 5 -9.05 -5.41 14.65
C LEU A 5 -7.87 -6.18 14.03
N SER A 6 -7.72 -7.47 14.35
CA SER A 6 -6.64 -8.30 13.81
C SER A 6 -6.77 -8.56 12.31
N THR A 7 -7.99 -8.79 11.81
CA THR A 7 -8.25 -8.94 10.37
C THR A 7 -7.97 -7.65 9.60
N LEU A 8 -8.31 -6.48 10.17
CA LEU A 8 -8.03 -5.18 9.57
C LEU A 8 -6.52 -4.89 9.53
N VAL A 9 -5.79 -5.17 10.61
CA VAL A 9 -4.32 -5.05 10.64
C VAL A 9 -3.66 -6.00 9.63
N SER A 10 -4.16 -7.24 9.49
CA SER A 10 -3.67 -8.18 8.49
C SER A 10 -3.92 -7.70 7.06
N PHE A 11 -5.12 -7.15 6.79
CA PHE A 11 -5.45 -6.57 5.49
C PHE A 11 -4.51 -5.41 5.12
N ILE A 12 -4.23 -4.52 6.06
CA ILE A 12 -3.28 -3.41 5.88
C ILE A 12 -1.88 -3.92 5.54
N ASN A 13 -1.39 -4.97 6.22
CA ASN A 13 -0.10 -5.59 5.89
C ASN A 13 -0.05 -6.13 4.46
N ILE A 14 -1.08 -6.86 4.03
CA ILE A 14 -1.17 -7.37 2.66
C ILE A 14 -1.17 -6.21 1.67
N TYR A 15 -1.93 -5.15 1.96
CA TYR A 15 -1.98 -3.97 1.12
C TYR A 15 -0.63 -3.25 1.00
N LEU A 16 0.14 -3.16 2.09
CA LEU A 16 1.53 -2.65 2.06
C LEU A 16 2.41 -3.46 1.13
N VAL A 17 2.30 -4.80 1.15
CA VAL A 17 3.05 -5.67 0.25
C VAL A 17 2.66 -5.41 -1.22
N LEU A 18 1.37 -5.22 -1.51
CA LEU A 18 0.92 -4.88 -2.87
C LEU A 18 1.50 -3.53 -3.35
N LEU A 19 1.51 -2.51 -2.50
CA LEU A 19 2.14 -1.22 -2.81
C LEU A 19 3.65 -1.36 -3.02
N PHE A 20 4.32 -2.18 -2.22
CA PHE A 20 5.74 -2.45 -2.36
C PHE A 20 6.06 -3.15 -3.69
N ILE A 21 5.30 -4.19 -4.05
CA ILE A 21 5.42 -4.85 -5.36
C ILE A 21 5.18 -3.84 -6.47
N ARG A 22 4.17 -2.97 -6.34
CA ARG A 22 3.88 -1.93 -7.33
C ARG A 22 5.05 -0.97 -7.56
N ILE A 23 5.77 -0.59 -6.51
CA ILE A 23 6.99 0.21 -6.62
C ILE A 23 8.07 -0.55 -7.37
N LEU A 24 8.31 -1.82 -7.03
CA LEU A 24 9.31 -2.64 -7.71
C LEU A 24 8.99 -2.79 -9.20
N LEU A 25 7.72 -3.04 -9.55
CA LEU A 25 7.28 -3.15 -10.95
C LEU A 25 7.44 -1.84 -11.71
N SER A 26 7.32 -0.68 -11.03
CA SER A 26 7.55 0.62 -11.65
C SER A 26 9.01 0.84 -12.11
N TRP A 27 9.96 0.01 -11.66
CA TRP A 27 11.35 0.03 -12.15
C TRP A 27 11.55 -0.82 -13.41
N PHE A 28 10.63 -1.74 -13.69
CA PHE A 28 10.67 -2.65 -14.83
C PHE A 28 9.62 -2.30 -15.90
N GLN A 29 9.42 -1.01 -16.18
CA GLN A 29 8.34 -0.52 -17.06
C GLN A 29 8.40 -1.05 -18.50
N THR A 30 9.59 -1.42 -18.97
CA THR A 30 9.82 -1.98 -20.32
C THR A 30 9.56 -3.48 -20.42
N ALA A 31 9.33 -4.16 -19.30
CA ALA A 31 9.09 -5.59 -19.28
C ALA A 31 7.59 -5.91 -19.41
N GLU A 32 7.22 -6.68 -20.44
CA GLU A 32 5.82 -7.06 -20.69
C GLU A 32 5.18 -7.81 -19.51
N TRP A 33 5.94 -8.69 -18.85
CA TRP A 33 5.48 -9.40 -17.67
C TRP A 33 5.16 -8.45 -16.49
N ALA A 34 5.91 -7.35 -16.36
CA ALA A 34 5.66 -6.36 -15.32
C ALA A 34 4.36 -5.58 -15.61
N GLY A 35 4.12 -5.24 -16.88
CA GLY A 35 2.87 -4.63 -17.33
C GLY A 35 1.63 -5.48 -17.04
N ASN A 36 1.72 -6.79 -17.27
CA ASN A 36 0.63 -7.72 -16.97
C ASN A 36 0.29 -7.75 -15.47
N ILE A 37 1.29 -7.86 -14.59
CA ILE A 37 1.07 -7.84 -13.14
C ILE A 37 0.55 -6.47 -12.68
N MET A 38 1.09 -5.39 -13.25
CA MET A 38 0.62 -4.03 -12.97
C MET A 38 -0.85 -3.84 -13.36
N GLY A 39 -1.32 -4.45 -14.45
CA GLY A 39 -2.72 -4.45 -14.86
C GLY A 39 -3.66 -5.04 -13.80
N PHE A 40 -3.22 -6.04 -13.04
CA PHE A 40 -3.99 -6.61 -11.92
C PHE A 40 -3.89 -5.76 -10.64
N LEU A 41 -2.73 -5.15 -10.38
CA LEU A 41 -2.51 -4.32 -9.19
C LEU A 41 -3.16 -2.95 -9.29
N SER A 42 -3.18 -2.36 -10.49
CA SER A 42 -3.64 -1.00 -10.76
C SER A 42 -5.06 -0.75 -10.23
N PRO A 43 -6.09 -1.57 -10.55
CA PRO A 43 -7.45 -1.35 -10.03
C PRO A 43 -7.56 -1.31 -8.50
N VAL A 44 -6.69 -2.06 -7.80
CA VAL A 44 -6.73 -2.17 -6.33
C VAL A 44 -5.92 -1.06 -5.66
N THR A 45 -4.82 -0.64 -6.27
CA THR A 45 -3.87 0.31 -5.68
C THR A 45 -4.00 1.73 -6.22
N ASP A 46 -4.53 1.93 -7.43
CA ASP A 46 -4.75 3.26 -8.03
C ASP A 46 -5.71 4.16 -7.25
N PRO A 47 -6.88 3.69 -6.77
CA PRO A 47 -7.79 4.56 -6.04
C PRO A 47 -7.14 5.21 -4.82
N TYR A 48 -6.31 4.44 -4.11
CA TYR A 48 -5.53 4.94 -2.98
C TYR A 48 -4.39 5.84 -3.43
N LEU A 49 -3.58 5.40 -4.40
CA LEU A 49 -2.43 6.17 -4.89
C LEU A 49 -2.85 7.49 -5.56
N ASN A 50 -4.01 7.56 -6.20
CA ASN A 50 -4.53 8.76 -6.85
C ASN A 50 -4.78 9.90 -5.85
N ILE A 51 -5.14 9.56 -4.60
CA ILE A 51 -5.26 10.55 -3.51
C ILE A 51 -3.90 11.22 -3.29
N PHE A 52 -2.81 10.44 -3.31
CA PHE A 52 -1.45 10.93 -3.10
C PHE A 52 -0.77 11.52 -4.36
N ARG A 53 -1.15 11.06 -5.57
CA ARG A 53 -0.67 11.62 -6.84
C ARG A 53 -1.05 13.09 -7.01
N SER A 54 -2.14 13.52 -6.36
CA SER A 54 -2.56 14.93 -6.33
C SER A 54 -1.57 15.81 -5.53
N PHE A 55 -0.84 15.25 -4.57
CA PHE A 55 0.14 15.96 -3.76
C PHE A 55 1.55 15.89 -4.36
N ILE A 56 1.90 14.78 -5.02
CA ILE A 56 3.21 14.60 -5.68
C ILE A 56 2.98 14.14 -7.12
N PRO A 57 3.16 15.03 -8.11
CA PRO A 57 3.12 14.64 -9.50
C PRO A 57 4.28 13.67 -9.83
N PRO A 58 4.09 12.73 -10.76
CA PRO A 58 5.15 11.83 -11.19
C PRO A 58 6.33 12.62 -11.75
N LEU A 59 7.54 12.32 -11.26
CA LEU A 59 8.77 12.95 -11.72
C LEU A 59 9.48 11.98 -12.67
N GLY A 60 9.62 12.36 -13.94
CA GLY A 60 10.36 11.57 -14.93
C GLY A 60 9.74 10.19 -15.26
N GLY A 61 8.41 10.05 -15.18
CA GLY A 61 7.71 8.79 -15.47
C GLY A 61 7.76 7.76 -14.34
N ILE A 62 8.35 8.10 -13.20
CA ILE A 62 8.35 7.27 -11.99
C ILE A 62 7.37 7.89 -10.98
N ASP A 63 6.41 7.09 -10.54
CA ASP A 63 5.45 7.48 -9.50
C ASP A 63 6.14 7.41 -8.13
N PHE A 64 6.38 8.58 -7.51
CA PHE A 64 6.88 8.68 -6.13
C PHE A 64 5.75 8.72 -5.09
N SER A 65 4.50 8.87 -5.53
CA SER A 65 3.32 8.80 -4.67
C SER A 65 3.24 7.55 -3.77
N PRO A 66 3.71 6.35 -4.18
CA PRO A 66 3.64 5.16 -3.34
C PRO A 66 4.49 5.24 -2.08
N ILE A 67 5.59 6.01 -2.08
CA ILE A 67 6.46 6.17 -0.90
C ILE A 67 5.66 6.85 0.23
N LEU A 68 5.02 7.96 -0.11
CA LEU A 68 4.22 8.74 0.84
C LEU A 68 2.98 7.95 1.29
N ALA A 69 2.38 7.21 0.36
CA ALA A 69 1.26 6.33 0.63
C ALA A 69 1.65 5.21 1.63
N ILE A 70 2.82 4.58 1.45
CA ILE A 70 3.34 3.57 2.39
C ILE A 70 3.55 4.16 3.79
N PHE A 71 4.17 5.35 3.89
CA PHE A 71 4.37 5.99 5.20
C PHE A 71 3.05 6.28 5.92
N ALA A 72 2.05 6.80 5.20
CA ALA A 72 0.72 7.06 5.76
C ALA A 72 0.05 5.76 6.25
N LEU A 73 0.16 4.69 5.47
CA LEU A 73 -0.45 3.41 5.78
C LEU A 73 0.27 2.69 6.94
N GLN A 74 1.60 2.82 7.05
CA GLN A 74 2.38 2.35 8.21
C GLN A 74 2.02 3.09 9.49
N PHE A 75 1.83 4.41 9.44
CA PHE A 75 1.40 5.18 10.61
C PHE A 75 0.01 4.73 11.09
N LEU A 76 -0.92 4.54 10.15
CA LEU A 76 -2.26 4.02 10.42
C LEU A 76 -2.22 2.60 10.99
N GLN A 77 -1.33 1.74 10.47
CA GLN A 77 -1.11 0.40 11.01
C GLN A 77 -0.63 0.44 12.46
N GLN A 78 0.36 1.28 12.79
CA GLN A 78 0.89 1.39 14.14
C GLN A 78 -0.17 1.90 15.11
N ALA A 79 -0.94 2.92 14.71
CA ALA A 79 -2.05 3.43 15.51
C ALA A 79 -3.09 2.33 15.79
N LEU A 80 -3.51 1.59 14.77
CA LEU A 80 -4.48 0.49 14.94
C LEU A 80 -3.92 -0.66 15.77
N SER A 81 -2.66 -1.03 15.57
CA SER A 81 -1.99 -2.08 16.34
C SER A 81 -1.87 -1.69 17.82
N SER A 82 -1.58 -0.42 18.12
CA SER A 82 -1.52 0.07 19.50
C SER A 82 -2.87 0.00 20.23
N VAL A 83 -3.98 0.03 19.49
CA VAL A 83 -5.34 -0.14 20.03
C VAL A 83 -5.77 -1.60 20.03
N ALA A 84 -5.22 -2.44 19.15
CA ALA A 84 -5.52 -3.88 19.09
C ALA A 84 -4.74 -4.71 20.12
N VAL A 85 -3.47 -4.38 20.38
CA VAL A 85 -2.60 -5.06 21.35
C VAL A 85 -3.17 -5.07 22.78
N PRO A 86 -3.84 -4.01 23.30
CA PRO A 86 -4.50 -4.01 24.61
C PRO A 86 -5.56 -5.08 24.82
N TYR A 87 -6.18 -5.60 23.74
CA TYR A 87 -7.29 -6.56 23.85
C TYR A 87 -6.91 -7.99 23.41
N GLY A 88 -5.74 -8.17 22.79
CA GLY A 88 -5.21 -9.46 22.32
C GLY A 88 -4.13 -10.07 23.24
N GLY A 89 -4.00 -9.56 24.47
CA GLY A 89 -3.05 -10.05 25.46
C GLY A 89 -3.56 -11.27 26.24
N PHE A 90 -3.92 -12.36 25.54
CA PHE A 90 -3.97 -13.75 26.04
C PHE A 90 -3.76 -14.71 24.87
#